data_AF-A0A7C5SUB3-F1
#
_entry.id   AF-A0A7C5SUB3-F1
#
_cell.length_a   1.000
_cell.length_b   1.000
_cell.length_c   1.000
_cell.angle_alpha   90.00
_cell.angle_beta   90.00
_cell.angle_gamma   90.00
#
_symmetry.space_group_name_H-M   'P 1'
#
loop_
_entity.id
_entity.type
_entity.pdbx_description
1 polymer ?
#
loop_
_entity_poly.entity_id
_entity_poly.type
_entity_poly.pdbx_seq_one_letter_code
_entity_poly.pdbx_strand_id
1 'polypeptide(L)' 'MPRVKRGVQARAKHKKVLAKAKGYYGARSRVY' A
#
# COMPACT_ATOMS: atom_id res chain seq x y z
N MET A 1 10.92 24.57 11.49
CA MET A 1 10.60 23.76 10.30
C MET A 1 9.72 22.58 10.72
N PRO A 2 8.45 22.47 10.29
CA PRO A 2 7.56 21.40 10.74
C PRO A 2 7.90 20.06 10.06
N ARG A 3 8.00 18.98 10.85
CA ARG A 3 8.26 17.61 10.35
C ARG A 3 6.93 16.91 10.06
N VAL A 4 6.61 16.72 8.78
CA VAL A 4 5.38 16.00 8.38
C VAL A 4 5.62 14.49 8.43
N LYS A 5 4.82 13.78 9.24
CA LYS A 5 4.89 12.31 9.36
C LYS A 5 4.22 11.63 8.14
N ARG A 6 4.98 10.78 7.42
CA ARG A 6 4.51 10.11 6.17
C ARG A 6 3.89 8.73 6.35
N GLY A 7 3.98 8.13 7.55
CA GLY A 7 3.63 6.72 7.76
C GLY A 7 2.18 6.34 7.43
N VAL A 8 1.23 7.24 7.71
CA VAL A 8 -0.20 6.99 7.44
C VAL A 8 -0.50 7.04 5.94
N GLN A 9 0.05 8.04 5.25
CA GLN A 9 -0.17 8.21 3.80
C GLN A 9 0.43 7.06 2.99
N ALA A 10 1.61 6.57 3.36
CA ALA A 10 2.24 5.42 2.71
C ALA A 10 1.38 4.15 2.88
N ARG A 11 1.02 3.80 4.12
CA ARG A 11 0.20 2.61 4.40
C ARG A 11 -1.14 2.63 3.66
N ALA A 12 -1.79 3.78 3.56
CA ALA A 12 -3.05 3.93 2.84
C ALA A 12 -2.90 3.67 1.33
N LYS A 13 -1.83 4.20 0.71
CA LYS A 13 -1.54 3.96 -0.72
C LYS A 13 -1.28 2.49 -1.03
N HIS A 14 -0.54 1.80 -0.16
CA HIS A 14 -0.21 0.38 -0.36
C HIS A 14 -1.48 -0.49 -0.33
N LYS A 15 -2.35 -0.25 0.67
CA LYS A 15 -3.63 -0.96 0.79
C LYS A 15 -4.56 -0.72 -0.40
N LYS A 16 -4.57 0.49 -0.96
CA LYS A 16 -5.40 0.81 -2.14
C LYS A 16 -5.02 -0.05 -3.36
N VAL A 17 -3.72 -0.29 -3.56
CA VAL A 17 -3.23 -1.12 -4.68
C VAL A 17 -3.47 -2.61 -4.41
N LEU A 18 -3.15 -3.09 -3.21
CA LEU A 18 -3.38 -4.50 -2.83
C LEU A 18 -4.86 -4.87 -2.84
N ALA A 19 -5.75 -3.94 -2.52
CA ALA A 19 -7.20 -4.17 -2.62
C ALA A 19 -7.66 -4.45 -4.06
N LYS A 20 -7.03 -3.81 -5.06
CA LYS A 20 -7.31 -4.05 -6.48
C LYS A 20 -6.66 -5.33 -7.00
N ALA A 21 -5.53 -5.72 -6.42
CA ALA A 21 -4.77 -6.90 -6.79
C ALA A 21 -5.31 -8.20 -6.19
N LYS A 22 -6.43 -8.17 -5.47
CA LYS A 22 -7.07 -9.37 -4.92
C LYS A 22 -7.43 -10.33 -6.05
N GLY A 23 -7.05 -11.59 -5.90
CA GLY A 23 -7.23 -12.64 -6.92
C GLY A 23 -6.04 -12.81 -7.87
N TYR A 24 -5.00 -11.98 -7.78
CA TYR A 24 -3.78 -12.19 -8.56
C TYR A 24 -2.92 -13.33 -7.99
N TYR A 25 -2.35 -14.12 -8.89
CA TYR A 25 -1.54 -15.29 -8.55
C TYR A 25 -0.25 -14.92 -7.80
N GLY A 26 0.04 -15.68 -6.75
CA GLY A 26 1.31 -15.60 -6.01
C GLY A 26 1.60 -14.23 -5.41
N ALA A 27 2.82 -13.74 -5.58
CA ALA A 27 3.31 -12.48 -5.00
C ALA A 27 2.57 -11.23 -5.48
N ARG A 28 1.87 -11.30 -6.63
CA ARG A 28 1.23 -10.15 -7.27
C ARG A 28 0.06 -9.57 -6.48
N SER A 29 -0.50 -10.31 -5.52
CA SER A 29 -1.59 -9.86 -4.64
C SER A 29 -1.13 -9.50 -3.22
N ARG A 30 0.15 -9.72 -2.88
CA ARG A 30 0.68 -9.61 -1.50
C ARG A 30 1.87 -8.65 -1.38
N VAL A 31 2.61 -8.46 -2.47
CA VAL A 31 3.79 -7.59 -2.49
C VAL A 31 3.41 -6.21 -3.01
N TYR A 32 3.73 -5.19 -2.21
CA TYR A 32 3.72 -3.78 -2.58
C TYR A 32 5.12 -3.21 -2.39
#